data_AF-A0A429ARS5-F1
#
_entry.id   AF-A0A429ARS5-F1
#
_cell.length_a   1.000
_cell.length_b   1.000
_cell.length_c   1.000
_cell.angle_alpha   90.00
_cell.angle_beta   90.00
_cell.angle_gamma   90.00
#
_symmetry.space_group_name_H-M   'P 1'
#
loop_
_entity.id
_entity.type
_entity.pdbx_description
1 polymer ?
#
loop_
_entity_poly.entity_id
_entity_poly.type
_entity_poly.pdbx_seq_one_letter_code
_entity_poly.pdbx_strand_id
1 'polypeptide(L)'
;MARTWELWGNIIIAGTFALPVALLAIMWLSRHRVRTGHPAPLRTSLADIGIAVGTAPWIWMILTPSTGRSGVSLVPFTDLADLAGASWETVTVQVGGNLLVFAALGALLPVRTAAMASYGRVAAIAAAFSVTVEFLQYALRLGRFSSVDDVIMNTAGALLAALVTRRWWASRIAAGTVPR
;
A
#
# COMPACT_ATOMS: atom_id res chain seq x y z
N MET A 1 16.90 -21.70 -18.11
CA MET A 1 16.10 -20.66 -18.79
C MET A 1 14.60 -20.90 -18.72
N ALA A 2 14.08 -22.14 -18.87
CA ALA A 2 12.64 -22.41 -18.73
C ALA A 2 12.07 -22.09 -17.34
N ARG A 3 12.78 -22.50 -16.27
CA ARG A 3 12.35 -22.29 -14.86
C ARG A 3 12.27 -20.81 -14.44
N THR A 4 13.15 -19.97 -14.98
CA THR A 4 13.12 -18.51 -14.76
C THR A 4 11.98 -17.84 -15.51
N TRP A 5 11.59 -18.34 -16.68
CA TRP A 5 10.46 -17.82 -17.44
C TRP A 5 9.11 -18.22 -16.84
N GLU A 6 8.99 -19.42 -16.26
CA GLU A 6 7.77 -19.83 -15.53
C GLU A 6 7.51 -19.00 -14.26
N LEU A 7 8.58 -18.65 -13.52
CA LEU A 7 8.47 -17.86 -12.29
C LEU A 7 8.30 -16.36 -12.56
N TRP A 8 9.03 -15.80 -13.53
CA TRP A 8 9.08 -14.36 -13.77
C TRP A 8 8.27 -13.91 -14.98
N GLY A 9 7.89 -14.80 -15.90
CA GLY A 9 7.17 -14.47 -17.12
C GLY A 9 5.81 -13.82 -16.84
N ASN A 10 5.04 -14.36 -15.90
CA ASN A 10 3.76 -13.77 -15.49
C ASN A 10 3.93 -12.38 -14.86
N ILE A 11 5.00 -12.16 -14.10
CA ILE A 11 5.31 -10.87 -13.47
C ILE A 11 5.72 -9.84 -14.52
N ILE A 12 6.55 -10.24 -15.49
CA ILE A 12 6.99 -9.38 -16.60
C ILE A 12 5.79 -9.01 -17.48
N ILE A 13 4.93 -9.98 -17.82
CA ILE A 13 3.73 -9.74 -18.61
C ILE A 13 2.78 -8.80 -17.86
N ALA A 14 2.47 -9.09 -16.59
CA ALA A 14 1.62 -8.25 -15.77
C ALA A 14 2.17 -6.82 -15.64
N GLY A 15 3.47 -6.66 -15.38
CA GLY A 15 4.12 -5.36 -15.32
C GLY A 15 4.09 -4.60 -16.65
N THR A 16 4.32 -5.30 -17.77
CA THR A 16 4.34 -4.72 -19.11
C THR A 16 2.98 -4.16 -19.52
N PHE A 17 1.88 -4.80 -19.12
CA PHE A 17 0.53 -4.32 -19.41
C PHE A 17 0.00 -3.36 -18.34
N ALA A 18 0.42 -3.50 -17.08
CA ALA A 18 -0.02 -2.61 -16.00
C ALA A 18 0.47 -1.17 -16.18
N LEU A 19 1.70 -0.97 -16.66
CA LEU A 19 2.28 0.36 -16.88
C LEU A 19 1.53 1.21 -17.93
N PRO A 20 1.27 0.73 -19.16
CA PRO A 20 0.51 1.50 -20.14
C PRO A 20 -0.93 1.73 -19.70
N VAL A 21 -1.57 0.75 -19.04
CA VAL A 21 -2.93 0.93 -18.48
C VAL A 21 -2.94 2.01 -17.40
N ALA A 22 -1.96 2.00 -16.48
CA ALA A 22 -1.81 3.02 -15.46
C ALA A 22 -1.59 4.41 -16.08
N LEU A 23 -0.74 4.52 -17.10
CA LEU A 23 -0.49 5.77 -17.82
C LEU A 23 -1.77 6.30 -18.48
N LEU A 24 -2.52 5.44 -19.18
CA LEU A 24 -3.79 5.81 -19.80
C LEU A 24 -4.81 6.27 -18.75
N ALA A 25 -4.89 5.58 -17.61
CA ALA A 25 -5.76 5.96 -16.49
C ALA A 25 -5.37 7.32 -15.88
N ILE A 26 -4.07 7.57 -15.69
CA ILE A 26 -3.55 8.87 -15.22
C ILE A 26 -3.93 9.98 -16.21
N MET A 27 -3.72 9.75 -17.51
CA MET A 27 -4.03 10.74 -18.55
C MET A 27 -5.53 11.02 -18.60
N TRP A 28 -6.36 9.99 -18.53
CA TRP A 28 -7.81 10.11 -18.54
C TRP A 28 -8.32 10.87 -17.31
N LEU A 29 -7.89 10.47 -16.10
CA LEU A 29 -8.30 11.10 -14.85
C LEU A 29 -7.79 12.54 -14.74
N SER A 30 -6.57 12.80 -15.19
CA SER A 30 -6.00 14.15 -15.25
C SER A 30 -6.82 15.05 -16.18
N ARG A 31 -7.17 14.58 -17.38
CA ARG A 31 -8.03 15.33 -18.32
C ARG A 31 -9.42 15.59 -17.73
N HIS A 32 -10.02 14.61 -17.06
CA HIS A 32 -11.29 14.78 -16.37
C HIS A 32 -11.20 15.83 -15.25
N ARG A 33 -10.10 15.83 -14.48
CA ARG A 33 -9.86 16.81 -13.40
C ARG A 33 -9.57 18.21 -13.91
N VAL A 34 -8.91 18.35 -15.05
CA VAL A 34 -8.75 19.64 -15.73
C VAL A 34 -10.12 20.19 -16.15
N ARG A 35 -10.97 19.36 -16.75
CA ARG A 35 -12.33 19.77 -17.18
C ARG A 35 -13.24 20.18 -16.03
N THR A 36 -13.04 19.61 -14.85
CA THR A 36 -13.83 19.90 -13.63
C THR A 36 -13.22 21.00 -12.76
N GLY A 37 -12.11 21.63 -13.19
CA GLY A 37 -11.49 22.75 -12.48
C GLY A 37 -10.72 22.37 -11.21
N HIS A 38 -10.25 21.13 -11.10
CA HIS A 38 -9.53 20.68 -9.90
C HIS A 38 -8.16 21.38 -9.78
N PRO A 39 -7.74 21.87 -8.58
CA PRO A 39 -6.54 22.71 -8.42
C PRO A 39 -5.18 22.05 -8.73
N ALA A 40 -5.10 20.71 -8.78
CA ALA A 40 -3.84 19.98 -9.02
C ALA A 40 -4.11 18.65 -9.74
N PRO A 41 -4.57 18.70 -11.00
CA PRO A 41 -5.17 17.54 -11.69
C PRO A 41 -4.15 16.43 -11.94
N LEU A 42 -2.92 16.76 -12.35
CA LEU A 42 -1.87 15.77 -12.61
C LEU A 42 -1.35 15.13 -11.31
N ARG A 43 -0.98 15.93 -10.31
CA ARG A 43 -0.43 15.43 -9.03
C ARG A 43 -1.41 14.49 -8.32
N THR A 44 -2.68 14.88 -8.26
CA THR A 44 -3.70 14.08 -7.59
C THR A 44 -4.05 12.82 -8.38
N SER A 45 -4.02 12.86 -9.72
CA SER A 45 -4.22 11.66 -10.55
C SER A 45 -3.06 10.69 -10.42
N LEU A 46 -1.82 11.18 -10.41
CA LEU A 46 -0.62 10.38 -10.16
C LEU A 46 -0.68 9.72 -8.79
N ALA A 47 -1.06 10.46 -7.74
CA ALA A 47 -1.20 9.91 -6.41
C ALA A 47 -2.31 8.84 -6.36
N ASP A 48 -3.50 9.12 -6.89
CA ASP A 48 -4.63 8.18 -6.81
C ASP A 48 -4.38 6.89 -7.60
N ILE A 49 -3.89 7.00 -8.84
CA ILE A 49 -3.56 5.81 -9.65
C ILE A 49 -2.33 5.10 -9.08
N GLY A 50 -1.33 5.83 -8.60
CA GLY A 50 -0.15 5.23 -7.97
C GLY A 50 -0.49 4.46 -6.69
N ILE A 51 -1.41 4.98 -5.86
CA ILE A 51 -1.93 4.26 -4.70
C ILE A 51 -2.68 3.01 -5.16
N ALA A 52 -3.60 3.14 -6.12
CA ALA A 52 -4.40 2.01 -6.58
C ALA A 52 -3.53 0.89 -7.16
N VAL A 53 -2.65 1.22 -8.11
CA VAL A 53 -1.76 0.24 -8.76
C VAL A 53 -0.72 -0.31 -7.79
N GLY A 54 -0.23 0.51 -6.86
CA GLY A 54 0.79 0.10 -5.90
C GLY A 54 0.26 -0.69 -4.70
N THR A 55 -1.03 -0.61 -4.38
CA THR A 55 -1.63 -1.25 -3.19
C THR A 55 -2.54 -2.42 -3.57
N ALA A 56 -3.32 -2.30 -4.66
CA ALA A 56 -4.34 -3.30 -5.03
C ALA A 56 -3.79 -4.72 -5.30
N PRO A 57 -2.63 -4.91 -5.97
CA PRO A 57 -2.08 -6.26 -6.17
C PRO A 57 -1.75 -6.96 -4.85
N TRP A 58 -1.25 -6.22 -3.85
CA TRP A 58 -0.94 -6.77 -2.53
C TRP A 58 -2.20 -7.16 -1.78
N ILE A 59 -3.21 -6.29 -1.79
CA ILE A 59 -4.52 -6.58 -1.18
C ILE A 59 -5.14 -7.82 -1.83
N TRP A 60 -5.10 -7.91 -3.16
CA TRP A 60 -5.56 -9.11 -3.87
C TRP A 60 -4.80 -10.35 -3.41
N MET A 61 -3.47 -10.30 -3.35
CA MET A 61 -2.63 -11.43 -2.97
C MET A 61 -2.88 -11.89 -1.52
N ILE A 62 -3.16 -10.96 -0.62
CA ILE A 62 -3.41 -11.23 0.80
C ILE A 62 -4.84 -11.74 1.03
N LEU A 63 -5.79 -11.34 0.18
CA LEU A 63 -7.17 -11.82 0.18
C LEU A 63 -7.41 -13.05 -0.72
N THR A 64 -6.40 -13.53 -1.44
CA THR A 64 -6.53 -14.79 -2.17
C THR A 64 -6.53 -15.94 -1.16
N PRO A 65 -7.54 -16.83 -1.17
CA PRO A 65 -7.62 -17.94 -0.23
C PRO A 65 -6.35 -18.80 -0.29
N SER A 66 -5.71 -19.04 0.84
CA SER A 66 -4.63 -20.02 0.96
C SER A 66 -5.18 -21.33 1.52
N THR A 67 -4.67 -22.47 1.04
CA THR A 67 -5.02 -23.81 1.55
C THR A 67 -4.37 -24.13 2.91
N GLY A 68 -3.85 -23.12 3.60
CA GLY A 68 -3.19 -23.23 4.90
C GLY A 68 -4.20 -23.38 6.06
N ARG A 69 -3.68 -23.74 7.24
CA ARG A 69 -4.49 -23.75 8.48
C ARG A 69 -4.90 -22.31 8.81
N SER A 70 -6.19 -22.10 9.05
CA SER A 70 -6.74 -20.83 9.55
C SER A 70 -6.55 -20.72 11.07
N GLY A 71 -6.22 -19.52 11.54
CA GLY A 71 -6.04 -19.22 12.97
C GLY A 71 -6.02 -17.71 13.21
N VAL A 72 -6.05 -17.29 14.48
CA VAL A 72 -5.95 -15.88 14.87
C VAL A 72 -4.88 -15.77 15.94
N SER A 73 -3.85 -14.96 15.69
CA SER A 73 -2.89 -14.56 16.71
C SER A 73 -3.18 -13.13 17.16
N LEU A 74 -3.73 -13.00 18.36
CA LEU A 74 -4.01 -11.70 18.99
C LEU A 74 -2.86 -11.20 19.87
N VAL A 75 -1.87 -12.06 20.14
CA VAL A 75 -0.72 -11.71 20.96
C VAL A 75 0.33 -11.10 20.03
N PRO A 76 0.65 -9.82 20.16
CA PRO A 76 1.69 -9.21 19.34
C PRO A 76 3.04 -9.90 19.62
N PHE A 77 3.88 -9.97 18.60
CA PHE A 77 5.24 -10.51 18.59
C PHE A 77 5.37 -12.04 18.62
N THR A 78 4.28 -12.81 18.61
CA THR A 78 4.37 -14.28 18.52
C THR A 78 4.87 -14.72 17.17
N ASP A 79 4.34 -14.13 16.11
CA ASP A 79 4.63 -14.57 14.75
C ASP A 79 6.04 -14.11 14.37
N LEU A 80 6.44 -12.93 14.87
CA LEU A 80 7.83 -12.45 14.82
C LEU A 80 8.82 -13.35 15.56
N ALA A 81 8.45 -13.90 16.72
CA ALA A 81 9.30 -14.81 17.48
C ALA A 81 9.42 -16.18 16.78
N ASP A 82 8.35 -16.70 16.20
CA ASP A 82 8.38 -17.91 15.38
C ASP A 82 9.23 -17.71 14.12
N LEU A 83 9.21 -16.50 13.55
CA LEU A 83 10.06 -16.09 12.43
C LEU A 83 11.55 -16.08 12.77
N ALA A 84 11.93 -15.88 14.04
CA ALA A 84 13.32 -15.87 14.45
C ALA A 84 14.00 -17.25 14.32
N GLY A 85 13.21 -18.33 14.29
CA GLY A 85 13.68 -19.69 13.99
C GLY A 85 13.51 -20.11 12.53
N ALA A 86 12.86 -19.27 11.69
CA ALA A 86 12.60 -19.57 10.29
C ALA A 86 13.80 -19.26 9.38
N SER A 87 13.76 -19.76 8.14
CA SER A 87 14.78 -19.43 7.15
C SER A 87 14.74 -17.94 6.78
N TRP A 88 15.89 -17.37 6.44
CA TRP A 88 16.01 -15.95 6.06
C TRP A 88 15.12 -15.58 4.86
N GLU A 89 14.87 -16.52 3.95
CA GLU A 89 14.00 -16.33 2.79
C GLU A 89 12.55 -16.13 3.23
N THR A 90 12.05 -16.98 4.14
CA THR A 90 10.71 -16.84 4.72
C THR A 90 10.56 -15.53 5.48
N VAL A 91 11.55 -15.16 6.29
CA VAL A 91 11.57 -13.89 7.02
C VAL A 91 11.45 -12.71 6.05
N THR A 92 12.28 -12.70 4.99
CA THR A 92 12.33 -11.59 4.04
C THR A 92 11.03 -11.46 3.26
N VAL A 93 10.43 -12.59 2.85
CA VAL A 93 9.17 -12.59 2.11
C VAL A 93 8.00 -12.15 2.99
N GLN A 94 7.93 -12.61 4.25
CA GLN A 94 6.82 -12.27 5.14
C GLN A 94 6.92 -10.83 5.64
N VAL A 95 8.09 -10.44 6.17
CA VAL A 95 8.32 -9.06 6.64
C VAL A 95 8.26 -8.08 5.48
N GLY A 96 8.98 -8.37 4.39
CA GLY A 96 9.00 -7.51 3.21
C GLY A 96 7.63 -7.40 2.54
N GLY A 97 6.90 -8.51 2.42
CA GLY A 97 5.55 -8.53 1.85
C GLY A 97 4.60 -7.63 2.61
N ASN A 98 4.56 -7.73 3.94
CA ASN A 98 3.70 -6.91 4.79
C ASN A 98 4.11 -5.43 4.75
N LEU A 99 5.41 -5.11 4.83
CA LEU A 99 5.87 -3.73 4.72
C LEU A 99 5.45 -3.07 3.38
N LEU A 100 5.29 -3.84 2.31
CA LEU A 100 4.95 -3.31 0.99
C LEU A 100 3.45 -3.09 0.77
N VAL A 101 2.57 -3.75 1.52
CA VAL A 101 1.11 -3.73 1.30
C VAL A 101 0.56 -2.31 1.21
N PHE A 102 0.87 -1.48 2.20
CA PHE A 102 0.42 -0.08 2.26
C PHE A 102 1.55 0.93 2.02
N ALA A 103 2.71 0.51 1.52
CA ALA A 103 3.81 1.41 1.21
C ALA A 103 3.39 2.47 0.18
N ALA A 104 2.71 2.07 -0.91
CA ALA A 104 2.24 3.00 -1.92
C ALA A 104 1.20 4.00 -1.37
N LEU A 105 0.28 3.52 -0.53
CA LEU A 105 -0.67 4.36 0.21
C LEU A 105 0.06 5.40 1.07
N GLY A 106 1.00 4.97 1.91
CA GLY A 106 1.75 5.85 2.80
C GLY A 106 2.64 6.85 2.07
N ALA A 107 3.28 6.44 0.97
CA ALA A 107 4.10 7.29 0.12
C ALA A 107 3.31 8.43 -0.52
N LEU A 108 2.14 8.13 -1.09
CA LEU A 108 1.47 9.05 -2.02
C LEU A 108 0.31 9.82 -1.38
N LEU A 109 -0.24 9.36 -0.27
CA LEU A 109 -1.33 10.05 0.43
C LEU A 109 -0.93 11.48 0.90
N PRO A 110 0.26 11.70 1.48
CA PRO A 110 0.77 13.04 1.79
C PRO A 110 1.06 13.92 0.56
N VAL A 111 1.42 13.30 -0.56
CA VAL A 111 1.70 13.98 -1.83
C VAL A 111 0.39 14.46 -2.48
N ARG A 112 -0.69 13.70 -2.29
CA ARG A 112 -2.02 14.04 -2.80
C ARG A 112 -2.55 15.33 -2.20
N THR A 113 -2.60 15.41 -0.87
CA THR A 113 -3.25 16.52 -0.15
C THR A 113 -2.46 16.96 1.08
N ALA A 114 -2.38 18.28 1.29
CA ALA A 114 -1.71 18.85 2.45
C ALA A 114 -2.46 18.58 3.78
N ALA A 115 -3.73 18.16 3.68
CA ALA A 115 -4.46 17.63 4.82
C ALA A 115 -3.86 16.30 5.29
N MET A 116 -3.38 15.45 4.39
CA MET A 116 -2.84 14.13 4.76
C MET A 116 -1.31 14.13 4.94
N ALA A 117 -0.67 15.30 4.88
CA ALA A 117 0.76 15.50 5.12
C ALA A 117 1.12 15.42 6.61
N SER A 118 0.78 14.31 7.27
CA SER A 118 1.07 14.04 8.68
C SER A 118 1.33 12.55 8.88
N TYR A 119 2.45 12.21 9.51
CA TYR A 119 2.77 10.82 9.87
C TYR A 119 1.68 10.16 10.71
N GLY A 120 1.07 10.89 11.66
CA GLY A 120 -0.03 10.36 12.47
C GLY A 120 -1.27 10.02 11.64
N ARG A 121 -1.60 10.82 10.62
CA ARG A 121 -2.71 10.54 9.70
C ARG A 121 -2.41 9.36 8.79
N VAL A 122 -1.19 9.26 8.28
CA VAL A 122 -0.74 8.11 7.50
C VAL A 122 -0.81 6.83 8.34
N ALA A 123 -0.30 6.85 9.57
CA ALA A 123 -0.35 5.72 10.49
C ALA A 123 -1.79 5.30 10.79
N ALA A 124 -2.67 6.25 11.14
CA ALA A 124 -4.06 5.95 11.46
C ALA A 124 -4.80 5.33 10.27
N ILE A 125 -4.60 5.85 9.07
CA ILE A 125 -5.23 5.33 7.85
C ILE A 125 -4.67 3.96 7.50
N ALA A 126 -3.35 3.77 7.51
CA ALA A 126 -2.73 2.47 7.24
C ALA A 126 -3.16 1.40 8.24
N ALA A 127 -3.19 1.74 9.54
CA ALA A 127 -3.65 0.84 10.59
C ALA A 127 -5.14 0.48 10.41
N ALA A 128 -6.01 1.46 10.12
CA ALA A 128 -7.42 1.21 9.89
C ALA A 128 -7.67 0.29 8.68
N PHE A 129 -6.96 0.53 7.56
CA PHE A 129 -7.04 -0.36 6.40
C PHE A 129 -6.48 -1.75 6.72
N SER A 130 -5.37 -1.84 7.44
CA SER A 130 -4.80 -3.14 7.80
C SER A 130 -5.73 -3.94 8.71
N VAL A 131 -6.32 -3.32 9.73
CA VAL A 131 -7.34 -3.97 10.58
C VAL A 131 -8.55 -4.42 9.75
N THR A 132 -8.95 -3.64 8.75
CA THR A 132 -10.04 -4.02 7.84
C THR A 132 -9.67 -5.25 7.01
N VAL A 133 -8.42 -5.34 6.51
CA VAL A 133 -7.94 -6.51 5.76
C VAL A 133 -7.90 -7.74 6.66
N GLU A 134 -7.33 -7.63 7.86
CA GLU A 134 -7.32 -8.71 8.86
C GLU A 134 -8.73 -9.21 9.17
N PHE A 135 -9.65 -8.28 9.40
CA PHE A 135 -11.06 -8.60 9.64
C PHE A 135 -11.69 -9.34 8.45
N LEU A 136 -11.42 -8.91 7.22
CA LEU A 136 -11.90 -9.60 6.02
C LEU A 136 -11.30 -11.00 5.89
N GLN A 137 -10.01 -11.17 6.17
CA GLN A 137 -9.37 -12.48 6.14
C GLN A 137 -9.96 -13.44 7.15
N TYR A 138 -10.23 -12.95 8.36
CA TYR A 138 -10.91 -13.70 9.40
C TYR A 138 -12.36 -14.04 9.01
N ALA A 139 -13.15 -13.03 8.62
CA ALA A 139 -14.56 -13.18 8.30
C ALA A 139 -14.82 -14.08 7.08
N LEU A 140 -13.97 -13.97 6.05
CA LEU A 140 -14.04 -14.80 4.84
C LEU A 140 -13.32 -16.14 4.99
N ARG A 141 -12.73 -16.43 6.16
CA ARG A 141 -12.01 -17.67 6.48
C ARG A 141 -10.99 -18.04 5.39
N LEU A 142 -10.19 -17.08 4.94
CA LEU A 142 -9.29 -17.23 3.79
C LEU A 142 -8.10 -18.16 4.01
N GLY A 143 -8.11 -18.99 5.07
CA GLY A 143 -7.06 -19.96 5.36
C GLY A 143 -5.72 -19.32 5.73
N ARG A 144 -5.76 -18.10 6.28
CA ARG A 144 -4.59 -17.30 6.69
C ARG A 144 -4.68 -16.96 8.16
N PHE A 145 -3.52 -16.91 8.84
CA PHE A 145 -3.45 -16.46 10.22
C PHE A 145 -3.69 -14.96 10.25
N SER A 146 -4.72 -14.52 10.97
CA SER A 146 -4.94 -13.09 11.20
C SER A 146 -4.09 -12.65 12.38
N SER A 147 -3.23 -11.65 12.20
CA SER A 147 -2.19 -11.29 13.17
C SER A 147 -2.07 -9.80 13.41
N VAL A 148 -1.86 -9.43 14.68
CA VAL A 148 -1.53 -8.05 15.05
C VAL A 148 -0.16 -7.64 14.49
N ASP A 149 0.75 -8.59 14.28
CA ASP A 149 2.09 -8.32 13.72
C ASP A 149 2.01 -7.83 12.27
N ASP A 150 1.07 -8.38 11.49
CA ASP A 150 0.82 -7.95 10.11
C ASP A 150 0.31 -6.51 10.08
N VAL A 151 -0.57 -6.11 11.02
CA VAL A 151 -1.03 -4.72 11.18
C VAL A 151 0.10 -3.75 11.49
N ILE A 152 1.00 -4.15 12.40
CA ILE A 152 2.15 -3.36 12.79
C ILE A 152 3.10 -3.19 11.59
N MET A 153 3.42 -4.28 10.88
CA MET A 153 4.30 -4.24 9.71
C MET A 153 3.70 -3.38 8.59
N ASN A 154 2.43 -3.61 8.25
CA ASN A 154 1.69 -2.84 7.25
C ASN A 154 1.72 -1.33 7.54
N THR A 155 1.53 -0.96 8.82
CA THR A 155 1.57 0.43 9.27
C THR A 155 2.99 1.00 9.23
N ALA A 156 3.99 0.23 9.67
CA ALA A 156 5.39 0.62 9.62
C ALA A 156 5.88 0.84 8.18
N GLY A 157 5.48 -0.03 7.26
CA GLY A 157 5.77 0.08 5.83
C GLY A 157 5.21 1.35 5.22
N ALA A 158 3.96 1.70 5.54
CA ALA A 158 3.35 2.95 5.12
C ALA A 158 4.10 4.18 5.67
N LEU A 159 4.55 4.15 6.93
CA LEU A 159 5.32 5.24 7.53
C LEU A 159 6.71 5.41 6.92
N LEU A 160 7.42 4.31 6.67
CA LEU A 160 8.73 4.31 5.99
C LEU A 160 8.60 4.90 4.59
N ALA A 161 7.58 4.47 3.84
CA ALA A 161 7.31 4.99 2.51
C ALA A 161 6.95 6.50 2.53
N ALA A 162 6.18 6.93 3.53
CA ALA A 162 5.86 8.34 3.76
C ALA A 162 7.11 9.18 4.09
N LEU A 163 8.08 8.60 4.82
CA LEU A 163 9.35 9.25 5.11
C LEU A 163 10.18 9.46 3.85
N VAL A 164 10.25 8.45 2.98
CA VAL A 164 10.93 8.55 1.68
C VAL A 164 10.31 9.67 0.84
N THR A 165 8.99 9.83 0.89
CA THR A 165 8.30 10.85 0.09
C THR A 165 8.18 12.22 0.72
N ARG A 166 8.71 12.42 1.94
CA ARG A 166 8.56 13.65 2.74
C ARG A 166 8.80 14.94 1.95
N ARG A 167 9.81 14.95 1.08
CA ARG A 167 10.18 16.12 0.27
C ARG A 167 9.16 16.52 -0.79
N TRP A 168 8.25 15.63 -1.17
CA TRP A 168 7.21 15.88 -2.18
C TRP A 168 5.83 16.07 -1.58
N TRP A 169 5.72 16.13 -0.25
CA TRP A 169 4.42 16.30 0.41
C TRP A 169 3.76 17.60 -0.04
N ALA A 170 2.45 17.55 -0.22
CA ALA A 170 1.69 18.72 -0.59
C ALA A 170 1.83 19.77 0.53
N SER A 171 2.37 20.93 0.17
CA SER A 171 2.45 22.05 1.10
C SER A 171 1.06 22.65 1.29
N ARG A 172 0.72 23.01 2.53
CA ARG A 172 -0.40 23.94 2.74
C ARG A 172 0.08 25.27 2.17
N ILE A 173 -0.58 25.77 1.12
CA ILE A 173 -0.48 27.18 0.80
C ILE A 173 -1.03 27.88 2.03
N ALA A 174 -0.15 28.51 2.82
CA ALA A 174 -0.58 29.38 3.90
C ALA A 174 -1.54 30.38 3.25
N ALA A 175 -2.78 30.46 3.76
CA ALA A 175 -3.73 31.45 3.30
C ALA A 175 -3.00 32.78 3.32
N GLY A 176 -2.74 33.34 2.13
CA GLY A 176 -2.02 34.59 2.01
C GLY A 176 -2.69 35.58 2.93
N THR A 177 -1.88 36.25 3.74
CA THR A 177 -2.26 37.48 4.44
C THR A 177 -2.90 38.39 3.41
N VAL A 178 -4.23 38.38 3.33
CA VAL A 178 -5.00 39.39 2.60
C VAL A 178 -4.64 40.71 3.29
N PRO A 179 -3.93 41.64 2.64
CA PRO A 179 -3.78 42.96 3.20
C PRO A 179 -5.19 43.55 3.29
N ARG A 180 -5.59 43.92 4.50
CA ARG A 180 -6.82 44.67 4.74
C ARG A 180 -6.74 46.05 4.12
#